data_AF-A0A7K2VIN5-F1
#
_entry.id   AF-A0A7K2VIN5-F1
#
_cell.length_a   1.000
_cell.length_b   1.000
_cell.length_c   1.000
_cell.angle_alpha   90.00
_cell.angle_beta   90.00
_cell.angle_gamma   90.00
#
_symmetry.space_group_name_H-M   'P 1'
#
loop_
_entity.id
_entity.type
_entity.pdbx_description
1 polymer ?
#
loop_
_entity_poly.entity_id
_entity_poly.type
_entity_poly.pdbx_seq_one_letter_code
_entity_poly.pdbx_strand_id
1 'polypeptide(L)' 'MTQVTPPGWYPDPGQTHDAPPTERWWDGNAWTAEVRPAGTAQAAP' A
#
# COMPACT_ATOMS: atom_id res chain seq x y z
N MET A 1 -4.67 -14.77 -20.73
CA MET A 1 -3.65 -13.91 -20.11
C MET A 1 -4.06 -13.72 -18.66
N THR A 2 -3.32 -14.26 -17.70
CA THR A 2 -3.60 -14.01 -16.28
C THR A 2 -3.09 -12.61 -15.95
N GLN A 3 -3.99 -11.67 -15.70
CA GLN A 3 -3.65 -10.34 -15.22
C GLN A 3 -3.21 -10.49 -13.76
N VAL A 4 -1.92 -10.76 -13.56
CA VAL A 4 -1.31 -10.71 -12.23
C VAL A 4 -1.01 -9.26 -11.89
N THR A 5 -1.47 -8.81 -10.73
CA THR A 5 -1.06 -7.50 -10.20
C THR A 5 0.45 -7.57 -9.95
N PRO A 6 1.26 -6.71 -10.59
CA PRO A 6 2.70 -6.74 -10.39
C PRO A 6 3.04 -6.38 -8.94
N PRO A 7 4.19 -6.83 -8.40
CA PRO A 7 4.63 -6.42 -7.08
C PRO A 7 4.78 -4.90 -7.00
N GLY A 8 4.29 -4.30 -5.90
CA GLY A 8 4.30 -2.85 -5.74
C GLY A 8 3.52 -2.35 -4.53
N TRP A 9 3.57 -1.04 -4.31
CA TRP A 9 2.75 -0.34 -3.33
C TRP A 9 1.37 -0.06 -3.90
N TYR A 10 0.34 -0.46 -3.17
CA TYR A 10 -1.06 -0.26 -3.55
C TYR A 10 -1.88 0.23 -2.35
N PRO A 11 -3.00 0.93 -2.57
CA PRO A 11 -3.85 1.40 -1.48
C PRO A 11 -4.25 0.24 -0.57
N ASP A 12 -4.09 0.40 0.74
CA ASP A 12 -4.50 -0.64 1.69
C ASP A 12 -6.03 -0.82 1.62
N PRO A 13 -6.54 -2.02 1.29
CA PRO A 13 -7.98 -2.26 1.16
C PRO A 13 -8.72 -2.22 2.50
N GLY A 14 -8.02 -2.25 3.63
CA GLY A 14 -8.57 -2.09 4.97
C GLY A 14 -8.73 -0.62 5.39
N GLN A 15 -8.38 0.33 4.53
CA GLN A 15 -8.45 1.75 4.87
C GLN A 15 -9.88 2.25 5.04
N THR A 16 -10.10 2.88 6.18
CA THR A 16 -11.30 3.64 6.48
C THR A 16 -11.10 5.11 6.10
N HIS A 17 -12.15 5.77 5.61
CA HIS A 17 -12.07 7.15 5.16
C HIS A 17 -11.57 8.13 6.25
N ASP A 18 -11.78 7.78 7.52
CA ASP A 18 -11.41 8.56 8.69
C ASP A 18 -9.91 8.44 9.08
N ALA A 19 -9.17 7.53 8.44
CA ALA A 19 -7.76 7.27 8.73
C ALA A 19 -6.84 7.89 7.66
N PRO A 20 -5.60 8.27 8.02
CA PRO A 20 -4.64 8.80 7.07
C PRO A 20 -4.33 7.74 6.01
N PRO A 21 -4.28 8.07 4.71
CA PRO A 21 -4.18 7.08 3.65
C PRO A 21 -2.87 6.28 3.76
N THR A 22 -2.92 4.99 3.48
CA THR A 22 -1.80 4.05 3.58
C THR A 22 -1.76 3.17 2.35
N GLU A 23 -0.56 2.79 1.98
CA GLU A 23 -0.28 1.82 0.93
C GLU A 23 0.27 0.55 1.59
N ARG A 24 -0.18 -0.61 1.14
CA ARG A 24 0.36 -1.91 1.52
C ARG A 24 1.16 -2.49 0.37
N TRP A 25 2.22 -3.23 0.66
CA TRP A 25 3.02 -3.88 -0.37
C TRP A 25 2.35 -5.17 -0.85
N TRP A 26 2.30 -5.35 -2.16
CA TRP A 26 1.88 -6.56 -2.85
C TRP A 26 3.11 -7.24 -3.42
N ASP A 27 3.31 -8.53 -3.19
CA ASP A 27 4.48 -9.28 -3.71
C ASP A 27 4.26 -9.86 -5.12
N GLY A 28 3.04 -9.80 -5.65
CA GLY A 28 2.65 -10.47 -6.91
C GLY A 28 1.68 -11.62 -6.68
N ASN A 29 1.67 -12.22 -5.48
CA ASN A 29 0.77 -13.31 -5.10
C ASN A 29 -0.10 -12.95 -3.90
N ALA A 30 0.45 -12.23 -2.92
CA ALA A 30 -0.25 -11.83 -1.72
C ALA A 30 0.18 -10.44 -1.22
N TRP A 31 -0.68 -9.86 -0.39
CA TRP A 31 -0.35 -8.68 0.37
C TRP A 31 0.60 -9.05 1.52
N THR A 32 1.64 -8.25 1.73
CA THR A 32 2.58 -8.45 2.83
C THR A 32 2.17 -7.63 4.06
N ALA A 33 2.93 -7.77 5.15
CA ALA A 33 2.78 -6.94 6.34
C ALA A 33 3.42 -5.55 6.20
N GLU A 34 4.05 -5.24 5.06
CA GLU A 34 4.68 -3.94 4.81
C GLU A 34 3.60 -2.91 4.46
N VAL A 35 3.43 -1.91 5.33
CA VAL A 35 2.48 -0.81 5.17
C VAL A 35 3.23 0.50 5.32
N ARG A 36 3.01 1.44 4.40
CA ARG A 36 3.58 2.80 4.42
C ARG A 36 2.45 3.84 4.38
N PRO A 37 2.67 5.05 4.90
CA PRO A 37 1.76 6.16 4.65
C PRO A 37 1.76 6.53 3.17
N ALA A 38 0.56 6.68 2.60
CA ALA A 38 0.33 7.11 1.23
C ALA A 38 0.59 8.62 1.17
N GLY A 39 1.83 8.99 0.85
CA GLY A 39 2.22 10.38 0.66
C GLY A 39 2.49 11.16 1.96
N THR A 40 3.55 10.79 2.68
CA THR A 40 4.52 11.76 3.22
C THR A 40 5.93 11.23 3.02
N ALA A 41 6.47 11.41 1.81
CA ALA A 41 7.80 11.97 1.79
C ALA A 41 7.68 13.33 2.50
N GLN A 42 8.39 13.51 3.62
CA GLN A 42 8.43 14.70 4.49
C GLN A 42 7.62 14.60 5.80
N ALA A 43 8.25 13.99 6.80
CA ALA A 43 8.44 14.66 8.08
C ALA A 43 9.93 14.49 8.47
N ALA A 44 10.82 15.14 7.70
CA ALA A 44 12.13 15.47 8.24
C ALA A 44 11.93 16.62 9.26
N PRO A 45 12.64 16.61 10.40
CA PRO A 45 12.46 17.60 11.46
C PRO A 45 12.75 19.05 10.99
#